data_AF-A0A177GC57-F1
#
_entry.id   AF-A0A177GC57-F1
#
_cell.length_a   1.000
_cell.length_b   1.000
_cell.length_c   1.000
_cell.angle_alpha   90.00
_cell.angle_beta   90.00
_cell.angle_gamma   90.00
#
_symmetry.space_group_name_H-M   'P 1'
#
loop_
_entity.id
_entity.type
_entity.pdbx_description
1 polymer ?
#
loop_
_entity_poly.entity_id
_entity_poly.type
_entity_poly.pdbx_seq_one_letter_code
_entity_poly.pdbx_strand_id
1 'polypeptide(L)' 'MPETARPHAPWIVVPSNHKWYARLVVIGAIIRALKGLNQTAPKPDPEVSKSLDDYRARLMAEKK' A
#
# COMPACT_ATOMS: atom_id res chain seq x y z
N MET A 1 -22.08 -7.41 -20.00
CA MET A 1 -20.89 -6.84 -19.34
C MET A 1 -20.44 -5.46 -19.87
N PRO A 2 -20.53 -5.10 -21.18
CA PRO A 2 -19.97 -3.83 -21.66
C PRO A 2 -20.77 -2.58 -21.22
N GLU A 3 -22.04 -2.75 -20.86
CA GLU A 3 -22.93 -1.68 -20.41
C GLU A 3 -22.41 -0.93 -19.17
N THR A 4 -21.74 -1.61 -18.23
CA THR A 4 -21.33 -1.01 -16.93
C THR A 4 -19.82 -1.03 -16.66
N ALA A 5 -19.01 -1.67 -17.51
CA ALA A 5 -17.56 -1.58 -17.42
C ALA A 5 -17.07 -0.34 -18.17
N ARG A 6 -16.35 0.55 -17.47
CA ARG A 6 -15.78 1.79 -18.04
C ARG A 6 -14.27 1.84 -17.76
N PRO A 7 -13.47 2.57 -18.57
CA PRO A 7 -12.03 2.68 -18.33
C PRO A 7 -11.66 3.18 -16.92
N HIS A 8 -12.45 4.09 -16.35
CA HIS A 8 -12.25 4.61 -14.98
C HIS A 8 -12.89 3.74 -13.88
N ALA A 9 -13.74 2.77 -14.25
CA ALA A 9 -14.43 1.85 -13.34
C ALA A 9 -14.53 0.45 -13.98
N PRO A 10 -13.41 -0.27 -14.10
CA PRO A 10 -13.38 -1.55 -14.81
C PRO A 10 -13.94 -2.67 -13.94
N TRP A 11 -14.76 -3.54 -14.53
CA TRP A 11 -15.10 -4.84 -13.95
C TRP A 11 -14.03 -5.86 -14.30
N ILE A 12 -13.53 -6.60 -13.31
CA ILE A 12 -12.50 -7.64 -13.48
C ILE A 12 -13.13 -9.00 -13.21
N VAL A 13 -13.05 -9.92 -14.16
CA VAL A 13 -13.51 -11.31 -14.00
C VAL A 13 -12.42 -12.13 -13.31
N VAL A 14 -12.75 -12.78 -12.20
CA VAL A 14 -11.78 -13.53 -11.37
C VAL A 14 -12.07 -15.03 -11.41
N PRO A 15 -11.11 -15.87 -11.87
CA PRO A 15 -11.22 -17.31 -11.75
C PRO A 15 -11.34 -17.74 -10.29
N SER A 16 -12.42 -18.43 -9.95
CA SER A 16 -12.82 -18.68 -8.55
C SER A 16 -12.83 -20.16 -8.14
N ASN A 17 -12.36 -21.06 -9.02
CA ASN A 17 -12.29 -22.50 -8.74
C ASN A 17 -11.38 -22.83 -7.53
N HIS A 18 -10.37 -21.99 -7.28
CA HIS A 18 -9.51 -22.09 -6.10
C HIS A 18 -9.52 -20.79 -5.31
N LYS A 19 -9.97 -20.86 -4.05
CA LYS A 19 -10.11 -19.69 -3.15
C LYS A 19 -8.80 -18.92 -2.96
N TRP A 20 -7.69 -19.63 -2.80
CA TRP A 20 -6.38 -18.99 -2.60
C TRP A 20 -5.97 -18.16 -3.83
N TYR A 21 -6.26 -18.66 -5.03
CA TYR A 21 -5.94 -18.00 -6.28
C TYR A 21 -6.82 -16.78 -6.51
N ALA A 22 -8.13 -16.89 -6.26
CA ALA A 22 -9.05 -15.76 -6.35
C ALA A 22 -8.61 -14.59 -5.43
N ARG A 23 -8.18 -14.90 -4.20
CA ARG A 23 -7.65 -13.89 -3.26
C ARG A 23 -6.39 -13.21 -3.80
N LEU A 24 -5.46 -13.98 -4.37
CA LEU A 24 -4.25 -13.44 -4.99
C LEU A 24 -4.59 -12.46 -6.13
N VAL A 25 -5.51 -12.84 -7.02
CA VAL A 25 -5.91 -12.01 -8.15
C VAL A 25 -6.58 -10.70 -7.69
N VAL A 26 -7.50 -10.78 -6.73
CA VAL A 26 -8.19 -9.61 -6.17
C VAL A 26 -7.20 -8.65 -5.51
N ILE A 27 -6.33 -9.15 -4.62
CA ILE A 27 -5.34 -8.32 -3.93
C ILE A 27 -4.38 -7.69 -4.96
N GLY A 28 -3.93 -8.46 -5.95
CA GLY A 28 -3.08 -7.95 -7.02
C GLY A 28 -3.73 -6.82 -7.83
N ALA A 29 -5.03 -6.93 -8.13
CA ALA A 29 -5.78 -5.89 -8.81
C ALA A 29 -5.88 -4.60 -7.99
N ILE A 30 -6.16 -4.71 -6.68
CA ILE A 30 -6.23 -3.57 -5.76
C ILE A 30 -4.86 -2.89 -5.65
N ILE A 31 -3.79 -3.66 -5.45
CA ILE A 31 -2.43 -3.12 -5.35
C ILE A 31 -2.04 -2.37 -6.63
N ARG A 32 -2.34 -2.91 -7.81
CA ARG A 32 -2.06 -2.22 -9.08
C ARG A 32 -2.82 -0.90 -9.19
N ALA A 33 -4.10 -0.87 -8.82
CA ALA A 33 -4.89 0.36 -8.83
C ALA A 33 -4.32 1.41 -7.88
N LEU A 34 -3.98 1.02 -6.64
CA LEU A 34 -3.40 1.92 -5.64
C LEU A 34 -2.02 2.44 -6.06
N LYS A 35 -1.17 1.58 -6.63
CA LYS A 35 0.15 2.00 -7.15
C LYS A 35 0.02 2.99 -8.31
N GLY A 36 -1.00 2.86 -9.16
CA GLY A 36 -1.27 3.80 -10.25
C GLY A 36 -1.60 5.21 -9.78
N LEU A 37 -1.99 5.41 -8.52
CA LEU A 37 -2.22 6.72 -7.92
C LEU A 37 -0.92 7.46 -7.55
N ASN A 38 0.24 6.80 -7.62
CA ASN A 38 1.55 7.36 -7.27
C ASN A 38 1.58 8.04 -5.88
N GLN A 39 0.93 7.40 -4.90
CA GLN A 39 0.88 7.90 -3.52
C GLN A 39 2.28 7.90 -2.90
N THR A 40 2.68 9.03 -2.33
CA THR A 40 3.92 9.18 -1.56
C THR A 40 3.58 9.29 -0.08
N ALA A 41 4.38 8.65 0.78
CA ALA A 41 4.26 8.85 2.21
C ALA A 41 4.49 10.34 2.55
N PRO A 42 3.66 10.94 3.42
CA PRO A 42 3.88 12.31 3.84
C PRO A 42 5.22 12.42 4.58
N LYS A 43 5.90 13.54 4.41
CA LYS A 43 7.11 13.83 5.20
C LYS A 43 6.70 14.01 6.66
N PRO A 44 7.45 13.44 7.62
CA PRO A 44 7.24 13.71 9.04
C PRO A 44 7.38 15.21 9.31
N ASP A 45 6.65 15.69 10.32
CA ASP A 45 6.89 17.02 10.86
C ASP A 45 8.37 17.15 11.30
N PRO A 46 9.05 18.27 11.02
CA PRO A 46 10.44 18.47 11.41
C PRO A 46 10.72 18.21 12.90
N GLU A 47 9.80 18.55 13.79
CA GLU A 47 9.96 18.34 15.24
C GLU A 47 9.86 16.87 15.61
N VAL A 48 8.96 16.14 14.96
CA VAL A 48 8.85 14.69 15.11
C VAL A 48 10.13 14.01 14.62
N SER A 49 10.68 14.42 13.47
CA SER A 49 11.93 13.87 12.95
C SER A 49 13.10 14.05 13.92
N LYS A 50 13.27 15.26 14.48
CA LYS A 50 14.32 15.53 15.48
C LYS A 50 14.18 14.64 16.71
N SER A 51 12.97 14.52 17.26
CA SER A 51 12.72 13.67 18.42
C SER A 51 13.10 12.21 18.14
N LEU A 52 12.78 11.69 16.95
CA LEU A 52 13.10 10.33 16.55
C LEU A 52 14.61 10.10 16.46
N ASP A 53 15.37 11.08 15.94
CA ASP A 53 16.82 11.02 15.87
C ASP A 53 17.46 11.05 17.27
N ASP A 54 16.94 11.87 18.18
CA ASP A 54 17.37 11.93 19.58
C ASP A 54 17.11 10.60 20.31
N TYR A 55 15.91 10.02 20.14
CA TYR A 55 15.58 8.71 20.71
C TYR A 55 16.49 7.62 20.15
N ARG A 56 16.79 7.66 18.85
CA ARG A 56 17.69 6.71 18.19
C ARG A 56 19.09 6.80 18.78
N ALA A 57 19.60 8.00 19.04
CA ALA A 57 20.92 8.20 19.65
C ALA A 57 20.99 7.63 21.08
N ARG A 58 19.95 7.85 21.89
CA ARG A 58 19.86 7.33 23.27
C ARG A 58 19.84 5.80 23.31
N LEU A 59 19.01 5.16 22.47
CA LEU A 59 18.92 3.69 22.41
C LEU A 59 20.24 3.03 21.97
N MET A 60 21.01 3.70 21.10
CA MET A 60 22.32 3.19 20.69
C MET A 60 23.39 3.34 21.78
N ALA A 61 23.22 4.29 22.71
CA ALA A 61 24.13 4.49 23.84
C ALA A 61 23.87 3.51 25.00
N GLU A 62 22.63 3.11 25.25
CA GLU A 62 22.27 2.12 26.28
C GLU A 62 22.72 0.70 25.94
N LYS A 63 22.95 0.40 24.65
CA LYS A 63 23.35 -0.92 24.18
C LYS A 63 24.86 -1.20 24.33
N LYS A 64 25.60 -0.31 25.00
CA LYS A 64 27.05 -0.42 25.25
C LYS A 64 27.30 -0.63 26.73
#